data_AF-A0A845M1B1-F1
#
_entry.id   AF-A0A845M1B1-F1
#
_cell.length_a   1.000
_cell.length_b   1.000
_cell.length_c   1.000
_cell.angle_alpha   90.00
_cell.angle_beta   90.00
_cell.angle_gamma   90.00
#
_symmetry.space_group_name_H-M   'P 1'
#
loop_
_entity.id
_entity.type
_entity.pdbx_description
1 polymer ?
#
loop_
_entity_poly.entity_id
_entity_poly.type
_entity_poly.pdbx_seq_one_letter_code
_entity_poly.pdbx_strand_id
1 'polypeptide(L)'
;MLRANKIVRIILTALQLMCIAGAYILDDLSRKKVGVNHHVVYRKKQYMETVLKPEHMMVYGIILGILLAGVAVYLIRHRRRDYLMALLPLILLTFVIGLLLVLPAAIAMPAYVYILFLAVVVWGLEVIKAYIKLRQVRAQ
;
A
#
# COMPACT_ATOMS: atom_id res chain seq x y z
N MET A 1 22.35 0.70 -18.35
CA MET A 1 21.03 0.39 -17.72
C MET A 1 21.09 0.13 -16.21
N LEU A 2 22.00 -0.71 -15.68
CA LEU A 2 21.98 -1.12 -14.25
C LEU A 2 21.96 0.02 -13.22
N ARG A 3 22.70 1.13 -13.43
CA ARG A 3 22.69 2.29 -12.51
C ARG A 3 21.34 3.01 -12.48
N ALA A 4 20.69 3.23 -13.63
CA ALA A 4 19.39 3.88 -13.71
C ALA A 4 18.31 3.12 -12.93
N ASN A 5 18.26 1.79 -13.06
CA ASN A 5 17.30 0.96 -12.32
C ASN A 5 17.58 0.94 -10.81
N LYS A 6 18.83 1.13 -10.36
CA LYS A 6 19.15 1.35 -8.93
C LYS A 6 18.61 2.71 -8.44
N ILE A 7 18.84 3.79 -9.21
CA ILE A 7 18.36 5.15 -8.89
C ILE A 7 16.82 5.16 -8.79
N VAL A 8 16.11 4.59 -9.78
CA VAL A 8 14.65 4.50 -9.77
C VAL A 8 14.14 3.74 -8.54
N ARG A 9 14.79 2.64 -8.13
CA ARG A 9 14.41 1.92 -6.90
C ARG A 9 14.64 2.76 -5.63
N ILE A 10 15.66 3.60 -5.58
CA ILE A 10 15.91 4.52 -4.46
C ILE A 10 14.80 5.58 -4.42
N ILE A 11 14.46 6.20 -5.56
CA ILE A 11 13.37 7.19 -5.67
C ILE A 11 12.03 6.58 -5.24
N LEU A 12 11.68 5.38 -5.72
CA LEU A 12 10.44 4.69 -5.33
C LEU A 12 10.42 4.39 -3.82
N THR A 13 11.57 4.04 -3.23
CA THR A 13 11.66 3.79 -1.78
C THR A 13 11.52 5.09 -0.97
N ALA A 14 12.14 6.19 -1.42
CA ALA A 14 11.97 7.51 -0.81
C ALA A 14 10.51 7.96 -0.87
N LEU A 15 9.83 7.76 -2.01
CA LEU A 15 8.41 8.09 -2.17
C LEU A 15 7.53 7.28 -1.21
N GLN A 16 7.77 5.97 -1.05
CA GLN A 16 7.05 5.16 -0.06
C GLN A 16 7.28 5.65 1.38
N LEU A 17 8.51 6.03 1.74
CA LEU A 17 8.82 6.62 3.04
C LEU A 17 8.10 7.97 3.25
N MET A 18 8.00 8.81 2.21
CA MET A 18 7.21 10.04 2.24
C MET A 18 5.71 9.77 2.41
N CYS A 19 5.16 8.73 1.77
CA CYS A 19 3.77 8.32 2.00
C CYS A 19 3.53 7.87 3.45
N ILE A 20 4.44 7.09 4.03
CA ILE A 20 4.34 6.61 5.42
C ILE A 20 4.48 7.78 6.41
N ALA A 21 5.47 8.65 6.20
CA ALA A 21 5.66 9.86 7.02
C ALA A 21 4.46 10.81 6.90
N GLY A 22 3.92 11.01 5.69
CA GLY A 22 2.71 11.80 5.46
C GLY A 22 1.48 11.23 6.16
N ALA A 23 1.30 9.91 6.15
CA ALA A 23 0.22 9.24 6.87
C ALA A 23 0.33 9.44 8.39
N TYR A 24 1.55 9.30 8.95
CA TYR A 24 1.82 9.52 10.37
C TYR A 24 1.59 10.98 10.79
N ILE A 25 2.14 11.94 10.04
CA ILE A 25 1.96 13.38 10.28
C ILE A 25 0.48 13.76 10.18
N LEU A 26 -0.27 13.19 9.23
CA LEU A 26 -1.70 13.47 9.09
C LEU A 26 -2.52 12.94 10.27
N ASP A 27 -2.23 11.74 10.78
CA ASP A 27 -2.92 11.21 11.96
C ASP A 27 -2.59 12.05 13.22
N ASP A 28 -1.32 12.40 13.43
CA ASP A 28 -0.90 13.28 14.54
C ASP A 28 -1.58 14.66 14.48
N LEU A 29 -1.58 15.30 13.30
CA LEU A 29 -2.26 16.57 13.08
C LEU A 29 -3.77 16.46 13.21
N SER A 30 -4.39 15.34 12.82
CA SER A 30 -5.83 15.10 13.01
C SER A 30 -6.21 14.99 14.49
N ARG A 31 -5.30 14.58 15.37
CA ARG A 31 -5.52 14.53 16.82
C ARG A 31 -5.26 15.88 17.49
N LYS A 32 -4.29 16.66 17.01
CA LYS A 32 -3.84 17.92 17.62
C LYS A 32 -4.53 19.18 17.10
N LYS A 33 -4.95 19.22 15.82
CA LYS A 33 -5.50 20.44 15.19
C LYS A 33 -6.97 20.25 14.80
N VAL A 34 -7.86 20.96 15.49
CA VAL A 34 -9.33 20.88 15.31
C VAL A 34 -9.75 21.07 13.83
N GLY A 35 -9.17 22.02 13.11
CA GLY A 35 -9.48 22.24 11.69
C GLY A 35 -9.08 21.06 10.78
N VAL A 36 -7.94 20.42 11.06
CA VAL A 36 -7.50 19.21 10.34
C VAL A 36 -8.41 18.04 10.69
N ASN A 37 -8.71 17.87 11.99
CA ASN A 37 -9.63 16.84 12.47
C ASN A 37 -10.99 16.92 11.76
N HIS A 38 -11.60 18.12 11.73
CA HIS A 38 -12.92 18.30 11.13
C HIS A 38 -12.92 17.97 9.63
N HIS A 39 -11.90 18.41 8.88
CA HIS A 39 -11.75 18.04 7.47
C HIS A 39 -11.59 16.52 7.29
N VAL A 40 -10.69 15.92 8.06
CA VAL A 40 -10.34 14.49 7.96
C VAL A 40 -11.52 13.60 8.35
N VAL A 41 -12.24 13.93 9.42
CA VAL A 41 -13.45 13.20 9.86
C VAL A 41 -14.62 13.39 8.88
N TYR A 42 -14.83 14.60 8.37
CA TYR A 42 -15.83 14.85 7.33
C TYR A 42 -15.55 14.01 6.07
N ARG A 43 -14.30 14.01 5.58
CA ARG A 43 -13.88 13.20 4.44
C ARG A 43 -13.99 11.71 4.73
N LYS A 44 -13.59 11.26 5.92
CA LYS A 44 -13.76 9.88 6.36
C LYS A 44 -15.23 9.45 6.26
N LYS A 45 -16.16 10.24 6.80
CA LYS A 45 -17.61 9.96 6.70
C LYS A 45 -18.05 9.88 5.24
N GLN A 46 -17.71 10.89 4.43
CA GLN A 46 -18.03 10.93 3.00
C GLN A 46 -17.55 9.68 2.24
N TYR A 47 -16.31 9.24 2.47
CA TYR A 47 -15.76 8.05 1.82
C TYR A 47 -16.36 6.75 2.36
N MET A 48 -16.66 6.64 3.65
CA MET A 48 -17.32 5.47 4.25
C MET A 48 -18.76 5.29 3.76
N GLU A 49 -19.46 6.38 3.41
CA GLU A 49 -20.82 6.35 2.87
C GLU A 49 -20.87 6.05 1.36
N THR A 50 -19.79 6.37 0.62
CA THR A 50 -19.76 6.28 -0.86
C THR A 50 -18.90 5.13 -1.42
N VAL A 51 -17.64 5.03 -0.99
CA VAL A 51 -16.64 4.09 -1.56
C VAL A 51 -16.33 2.97 -0.58
N LEU A 52 -15.86 3.32 0.62
CA LEU A 52 -15.42 2.41 1.68
C LEU A 52 -16.59 1.94 2.54
N LYS A 53 -17.72 1.60 1.91
CA LYS A 53 -18.86 1.03 2.62
C LYS A 53 -18.48 -0.34 3.21
N PRO A 54 -19.02 -0.72 4.39
CA PRO A 54 -18.75 -2.02 5.01
C PRO A 54 -19.00 -3.21 4.07
N GLU A 55 -20.09 -3.17 3.30
CA GLU A 55 -20.45 -4.16 2.27
C GLU A 55 -19.40 -4.34 1.16
N HIS A 56 -18.58 -3.31 0.88
CA HIS A 56 -17.54 -3.36 -0.14
C HIS A 56 -16.16 -3.69 0.42
N MET A 57 -15.92 -3.55 1.74
CA MET A 57 -14.60 -3.82 2.35
C MET A 57 -14.12 -5.25 2.12
N MET A 58 -15.01 -6.24 2.24
CA MET A 58 -14.69 -7.64 1.93
C MET A 58 -14.33 -7.83 0.46
N VAL A 59 -15.04 -7.17 -0.46
CA VAL A 59 -14.77 -7.22 -1.90
C VAL A 59 -13.40 -6.62 -2.21
N TYR A 60 -13.02 -5.49 -1.59
CA TYR A 60 -11.69 -4.90 -1.74
C TYR A 60 -10.57 -5.82 -1.23
N GLY A 61 -10.79 -6.51 -0.10
CA GLY A 61 -9.87 -7.52 0.41
C GLY A 61 -9.67 -8.69 -0.58
N ILE A 62 -10.75 -9.18 -1.18
CA ILE A 62 -10.71 -10.24 -2.20
C ILE A 62 -9.96 -9.76 -3.45
N ILE A 63 -10.24 -8.55 -3.95
CA ILE A 63 -9.55 -7.97 -5.11
C ILE A 63 -8.05 -7.86 -4.84
N LEU A 64 -7.64 -7.37 -3.67
CA LEU A 64 -6.23 -7.27 -3.29
C LEU A 64 -5.55 -8.64 -3.19
N GLY A 65 -6.27 -9.66 -2.68
CA GLY A 65 -5.82 -11.05 -2.65
C GLY A 65 -5.60 -11.63 -4.06
N ILE A 66 -6.54 -11.41 -4.98
CA ILE A 66 -6.43 -11.82 -6.39
C ILE A 66 -5.24 -11.13 -7.07
N LEU A 67 -5.05 -9.82 -6.85
CA LEU A 67 -3.91 -9.07 -7.39
C LEU A 67 -2.58 -9.61 -6.85
N LEU A 68 -2.48 -9.88 -5.54
CA LEU A 68 -1.29 -10.51 -4.94
C LEU A 68 -1.03 -11.90 -5.55
N ALA A 69 -2.06 -12.73 -5.70
CA ALA A 69 -1.93 -14.05 -6.31
C ALA A 69 -1.45 -13.98 -7.77
N GLY A 70 -1.96 -13.02 -8.56
CA GLY A 70 -1.49 -12.76 -9.92
C GLY A 70 -0.01 -12.37 -9.97
N VAL A 71 0.43 -11.47 -9.09
CA VAL A 71 1.84 -11.07 -8.97
C VAL A 71 2.72 -12.25 -8.50
N ALA A 72 2.24 -13.08 -7.57
CA ALA A 72 2.94 -14.27 -7.11
C ALA A 72 3.14 -15.31 -8.22
N VAL A 73 2.08 -15.65 -8.97
CA VAL A 73 2.15 -16.57 -10.11
C VAL A 73 3.10 -16.05 -11.18
N TYR A 74 3.08 -14.74 -11.47
CA TYR A 74 4.00 -14.10 -12.39
C TYR A 74 5.48 -14.21 -11.94
N LEU A 75 5.76 -13.93 -10.66
CA LEU A 75 7.08 -14.06 -10.05
C LEU A 75 7.60 -15.51 -10.09
N ILE A 76 6.75 -16.48 -9.75
CA ILE A 76 7.09 -17.92 -9.71
C ILE A 76 7.35 -18.46 -11.13
N ARG A 77 6.49 -18.15 -12.11
CA ARG A 77 6.67 -18.60 -13.51
C ARG A 77 7.98 -18.10 -14.12
N HIS A 78 8.50 -16.96 -13.67
CA HIS A 78 9.81 -16.45 -14.10
C HIS A 78 11.01 -16.97 -13.28
N ARG A 79 10.85 -18.08 -12.53
CA ARG A 79 11.89 -18.98 -12.00
C ARG A 79 13.13 -18.29 -11.44
N ARG A 80 12.95 -17.28 -10.59
CA ARG A 80 14.09 -16.70 -9.84
C ARG A 80 14.42 -17.57 -8.64
N ARG A 81 15.69 -17.57 -8.22
CA ARG A 81 16.05 -18.09 -6.90
C ARG A 81 15.55 -17.15 -5.78
N ASP A 82 15.45 -15.85 -6.06
CA ASP A 82 15.11 -14.82 -5.06
C ASP A 82 13.65 -14.29 -5.17
N TYR A 83 12.70 -15.04 -5.73
CA TYR A 83 11.31 -14.56 -5.83
C TYR A 83 10.70 -14.27 -4.45
N LEU A 84 11.04 -15.08 -3.44
CA LEU A 84 10.64 -14.89 -2.05
C LEU A 84 11.07 -13.52 -1.50
N MET A 85 12.28 -13.08 -1.82
CA MET A 85 12.82 -11.76 -1.45
C MET A 85 12.18 -10.58 -2.19
N ALA A 86 11.26 -10.82 -3.12
CA ALA A 86 10.42 -9.79 -3.75
C ALA A 86 8.94 -9.94 -3.33
N LEU A 87 8.51 -11.17 -3.02
CA LEU A 87 7.14 -11.48 -2.64
C LEU A 87 6.86 -11.22 -1.15
N LEU A 88 7.83 -11.43 -0.25
CA LEU A 88 7.68 -11.19 1.20
C LEU A 88 7.18 -9.78 1.56
N PRO A 89 7.78 -8.66 1.06
CA PRO A 89 7.27 -7.32 1.37
C PRO A 89 5.85 -7.08 0.82
N LEU A 90 5.50 -7.68 -0.33
CA LEU A 90 4.14 -7.60 -0.89
C LEU A 90 3.12 -8.36 -0.03
N ILE A 91 3.47 -9.56 0.45
CA ILE A 91 2.61 -10.34 1.38
C ILE A 91 2.39 -9.56 2.67
N LEU A 92 3.46 -9.05 3.29
CA LEU A 92 3.36 -8.28 4.54
C LEU A 92 2.50 -7.03 4.37
N LEU A 93 2.67 -6.31 3.26
CA LEU A 93 1.89 -5.11 3.00
C LEU A 93 0.42 -5.41 2.64
N THR A 94 0.15 -6.47 1.87
CA THR A 94 -1.22 -6.97 1.67
C THR A 94 -1.88 -7.34 3.01
N PHE A 95 -1.13 -8.00 3.91
CA PHE A 95 -1.63 -8.36 5.24
C PHE A 95 -1.95 -7.11 6.08
N VAL A 96 -1.08 -6.10 6.09
CA VAL A 96 -1.34 -4.81 6.76
C VAL A 96 -2.58 -4.12 6.18
N ILE A 97 -2.77 -4.08 4.85
CA ILE A 97 -3.96 -3.50 4.24
C ILE A 97 -5.21 -4.32 4.57
N GLY A 98 -5.12 -5.66 4.59
CA GLY A 98 -6.21 -6.53 5.03
C GLY A 98 -6.61 -6.28 6.49
N LEU A 99 -5.64 -6.06 7.39
CA LEU A 99 -5.91 -5.66 8.76
C LEU A 99 -6.57 -4.28 8.84
N LEU A 100 -6.15 -3.30 8.04
CA LEU A 100 -6.79 -1.98 7.98
C LEU A 100 -8.27 -2.09 7.55
N LEU A 101 -8.58 -2.95 6.58
CA LEU A 101 -9.95 -3.16 6.09
C LEU A 101 -10.87 -3.88 7.08
N VAL A 102 -10.35 -4.64 8.04
CA VAL A 102 -11.15 -5.51 8.93
C VAL A 102 -11.14 -5.04 10.39
N LEU A 103 -10.08 -4.42 10.88
CA LEU A 103 -9.97 -4.05 12.30
C LEU A 103 -10.83 -2.82 12.65
N PRO A 104 -11.79 -2.93 13.59
CA PRO A 104 -12.57 -1.78 14.05
C PRO A 104 -11.70 -0.66 14.63
N ALA A 105 -10.58 -1.02 15.27
CA ALA A 105 -9.61 -0.07 15.80
C ALA A 105 -8.91 0.76 14.70
N ALA A 106 -8.68 0.21 13.51
CA ALA A 106 -8.17 0.96 12.37
C ALA A 106 -9.25 1.89 11.81
N ILE A 107 -10.47 1.37 11.62
CA ILE A 107 -11.63 2.15 11.15
C ILE A 107 -11.97 3.28 12.12
N ALA A 108 -11.69 3.15 13.42
CA ALA A 108 -11.88 4.19 14.42
C ALA A 108 -10.96 5.42 14.24
N MET A 109 -9.75 5.25 13.66
CA MET A 109 -8.77 6.34 13.51
C MET A 109 -9.33 7.50 12.68
N PRO A 110 -9.05 8.78 12.99
CA PRO A 110 -9.55 9.90 12.19
C PRO A 110 -9.01 9.84 10.77
N ALA A 111 -7.69 9.68 10.61
CA ALA A 111 -7.01 9.64 9.31
C ALA A 111 -7.16 8.31 8.54
N TYR A 112 -7.99 7.37 9.02
CA TYR A 112 -8.15 6.00 8.48
C TYR A 112 -8.17 5.92 6.95
N VAL A 113 -9.04 6.71 6.31
CA VAL A 113 -9.22 6.68 4.85
C VAL A 113 -7.96 7.07 4.10
N TYR A 114 -7.24 8.09 4.57
CA TYR A 114 -5.98 8.52 3.98
C TYR A 114 -4.86 7.50 4.20
N ILE A 115 -4.79 6.91 5.39
CA ILE A 115 -3.82 5.83 5.70
C ILE A 115 -4.06 4.64 4.76
N LEU A 116 -5.31 4.23 4.56
CA LEU A 116 -5.68 3.13 3.67
C LEU A 116 -5.30 3.43 2.21
N PHE A 117 -5.67 4.61 1.68
CA PHE A 117 -5.29 4.99 0.31
C PHE A 117 -3.77 5.06 0.14
N LEU A 118 -3.03 5.64 1.09
CA LEU A 118 -1.57 5.70 1.04
C LEU A 118 -0.93 4.30 1.11
N ALA A 119 -1.49 3.38 1.90
CA ALA A 119 -1.02 2.00 1.95
C ALA A 119 -1.21 1.27 0.60
N VAL A 120 -2.35 1.47 -0.07
CA VAL A 120 -2.60 0.94 -1.43
C VAL A 120 -1.64 1.56 -2.46
N VAL A 121 -1.33 2.85 -2.37
CA VAL A 121 -0.31 3.50 -3.22
C VAL A 121 1.07 2.89 -2.98
N VAL A 122 1.49 2.74 -1.72
CA VAL A 122 2.76 2.10 -1.33
C VAL A 122 2.84 0.66 -1.87
N TRP A 123 1.71 -0.06 -1.92
CA TRP A 123 1.60 -1.41 -2.49
C TRP A 123 1.83 -1.42 -4.01
N GLY A 124 1.19 -0.49 -4.74
CA GLY A 124 1.44 -0.31 -6.17
C GLY A 124 2.92 0.01 -6.47
N LEU A 125 3.55 0.87 -5.67
CA LEU A 125 4.98 1.19 -5.77
C LEU A 125 5.86 -0.04 -5.50
N GLU A 126 5.47 -0.93 -4.60
CA GLU A 126 6.19 -2.17 -4.31
C GLU A 126 6.12 -3.16 -5.49
N VAL A 127 4.94 -3.31 -6.13
CA VAL A 127 4.78 -4.12 -7.35
C VAL A 127 5.69 -3.59 -8.48
N ILE A 128 5.76 -2.27 -8.66
CA ILE A 128 6.66 -1.64 -9.64
C ILE A 128 8.13 -1.95 -9.32
N LYS A 129 8.56 -1.84 -8.06
CA LYS A 129 9.93 -2.22 -7.64
C LYS A 129 10.21 -3.71 -7.88
N ALA A 130 9.26 -4.60 -7.59
CA ALA A 130 9.38 -6.03 -7.84
C ALA A 130 9.57 -6.31 -9.35
N TYR A 131 8.81 -5.64 -10.22
CA TYR A 131 8.95 -5.74 -11.67
C TYR A 131 10.29 -5.20 -12.19
N ILE A 132 10.79 -4.08 -11.64
CA ILE A 132 12.13 -3.55 -12.00
C ILE A 132 13.24 -4.52 -11.57
N LYS A 133 13.15 -5.10 -10.37
CA LYS A 133 14.06 -6.15 -9.87
C LYS A 133 14.02 -7.38 -10.79
N LEU A 134 12.84 -7.75 -11.30
CA LEU A 134 12.70 -8.81 -12.30
C LEU A 134 13.44 -8.48 -13.60
N ARG A 135 13.26 -7.27 -14.15
CA ARG A 135 13.90 -6.87 -15.43
C ARG A 135 15.42 -6.83 -15.33
N GLN A 136 16.00 -6.45 -14.18
CA GLN A 136 17.47 -6.38 -14.01
C GLN A 136 18.18 -7.74 -14.20
N VAL A 137 17.71 -8.82 -13.55
CA VAL A 137 18.38 -10.15 -13.61
C VAL A 137 18.02 -10.94 -14.88
N ARG A 138 17.26 -10.38 -15.83
CA ARG A 138 17.11 -10.97 -17.19
C ARG A 138 18.13 -10.38 -18.18
N ALA A 139 18.87 -9.35 -17.76
CA ALA A 139 19.92 -8.70 -18.55
C ALA A 139 21.33 -8.97 -17.97
N GLN A 140 21.44 -10.05 -17.19
CA GLN A 140 22.66 -10.66 -16.67
C GLN A 140 22.60 -12.15 -17.01
#